data_AF-A0A6N7V4K4-F1
#
_entry.id   AF-A0A6N7V4K4-F1
#
_cell.length_a   1.000
_cell.length_b   1.000
_cell.length_c   1.000
_cell.angle_alpha   90.00
_cell.angle_beta   90.00
_cell.angle_gamma   90.00
#
_symmetry.space_group_name_H-M   'P 1'
#
loop_
_entity.id
_entity.type
_entity.pdbx_description
1 polymer ?
#
loop_
_entity_poly.entity_id
_entity_poly.type
_entity_poly.pdbx_seq_one_letter_code
_entity_poly.pdbx_strand_id
1 'polypeptide(L)' 'MKKYNVCIVGGGSTYTLGFLKSFARMQEEFPLNKLVLFDID' A
#
# COMPACT_ATOMS: atom_id res chain seq x y z
N MET A 1 -18.38 0.90 -3.25
CA MET A 1 -17.15 1.15 -4.04
C MET A 1 -16.32 -0.11 -4.14
N LYS A 2 -15.72 -0.36 -5.31
CA LYS A 2 -14.76 -1.47 -5.48
C LYS A 2 -13.54 -1.19 -4.60
N LYS A 3 -13.11 -2.18 -3.81
CA LYS A 3 -11.88 -2.12 -3.01
C LYS A 3 -10.75 -2.87 -3.69
N TYR A 4 -9.52 -2.46 -3.44
CA TYR A 4 -8.32 -3.01 -4.08
C TYR A 4 -7.49 -3.85 -3.12
N ASN A 5 -6.98 -4.97 -3.61
CA ASN A 5 -5.91 -5.72 -2.95
C ASN A 5 -4.59 -5.32 -3.61
N VAL A 6 -3.63 -4.83 -2.83
CA VAL A 6 -2.34 -4.32 -3.31
C VAL A 6 -1.20 -5.08 -2.65
N CYS A 7 -0.16 -5.41 -3.43
CA CYS A 7 1.11 -5.92 -2.93
C CYS A 7 2.22 -4.96 -3.34
N ILE A 8 3.02 -4.49 -2.39
CA ILE A 8 4.28 -3.79 -2.64
C ILE A 8 5.40 -4.81 -2.53
N VAL A 9 6.11 -5.04 -3.63
CA VAL A 9 7.34 -5.85 -3.66
C VAL A 9 8.52 -4.91 -3.44
N GLY A 10 9.35 -5.19 -2.42
CA GLY A 10 10.36 -4.27 -1.89
C GLY A 10 9.85 -3.47 -0.68
N GLY A 11 9.09 -4.11 0.21
CA GLY A 11 8.50 -3.48 1.39
C GLY A 11 9.50 -2.81 2.34
N GLY A 12 10.75 -3.29 2.39
CA GLY A 12 11.85 -2.74 3.17
C GLY A 12 12.44 -1.43 2.64
N SER A 13 11.99 -0.97 1.47
CA SER A 13 12.40 0.32 0.91
C SER A 13 12.07 1.48 1.86
N THR A 14 13.03 2.41 2.03
CA THR A 14 12.83 3.66 2.78
C THR A 14 11.69 4.51 2.23
N TYR A 15 11.31 4.30 0.96
CA TYR A 15 10.21 5.01 0.30
C TYR A 15 8.82 4.39 0.59
N THR A 16 8.74 3.14 1.09
CA THR A 16 7.47 2.45 1.35
C THR A 16 6.57 3.26 2.29
N LEU A 17 7.15 3.94 3.28
CA LEU A 17 6.41 4.82 4.21
C LEU A 17 5.65 5.94 3.49
N GLY A 18 6.21 6.48 2.41
CA GLY A 18 5.54 7.50 1.58
C GLY A 18 4.27 6.95 0.93
N PHE A 19 4.33 5.74 0.38
CA PHE A 19 3.17 5.06 -0.19
C PHE A 19 2.11 4.76 0.87
N LEU A 20 2.51 4.25 2.04
CA LEU A 20 1.58 3.97 3.14
C LEU A 20 0.81 5.22 3.56
N LYS A 21 1.50 6.36 3.67
CA LYS A 21 0.89 7.65 4.00
C LYS A 21 -0.09 8.12 2.92
N SER A 22 0.25 7.96 1.65
CA SER A 22 -0.64 8.29 0.53
C SER A 22 -1.87 7.38 0.51
N PHE A 23 -1.71 6.07 0.69
CA PHE A 23 -2.83 5.13 0.75
C PHE A 23 -3.79 5.45 1.90
N ALA A 24 -3.28 5.83 3.07
CA ALA A 24 -4.13 6.24 4.19
C ALA A 24 -4.98 7.50 3.87
N ARG A 25 -4.42 8.44 3.10
CA ARG A 25 -5.12 9.68 2.70
C ARG A 25 -6.11 9.46 1.56
N MET A 26 -5.80 8.55 0.65
CA MET A 26 -6.56 8.33 -0.58
C MET A 26 -7.65 7.26 -0.42
N GLN A 27 -8.10 6.94 0.80
CA GLN A 27 -9.10 5.87 1.00
C GLN A 27 -10.43 6.14 0.27
N GLU A 28 -10.79 7.40 0.04
CA GLU A 28 -12.00 7.78 -0.70
C GLU A 28 -11.87 7.56 -2.21
N GLU A 29 -10.69 7.78 -2.78
CA GLU A 29 -10.44 7.61 -4.23
C GLU A 29 -9.96 6.19 -4.56
N PHE A 30 -9.20 5.60 -3.64
CA PHE A 30 -8.52 4.31 -3.77
C PHE A 30 -8.65 3.50 -2.47
N PRO A 31 -9.86 2.98 -2.16
CA PRO A 31 -10.09 2.22 -0.95
C PRO A 31 -9.38 0.87 -1.00
N LEU A 32 -8.59 0.58 0.03
CA LEU A 32 -7.89 -0.69 0.15
C LEU A 32 -8.76 -1.72 0.87
N ASN A 33 -8.72 -2.96 0.39
CA ASN A 33 -9.23 -4.13 1.10
C ASN A 33 -8.09 -4.89 1.81
N LYS A 34 -6.94 -5.00 1.15
CA LYS A 34 -5.75 -5.66 1.68
C LYS A 34 -4.51 -4.97 1.13
N LEU A 35 -3.53 -4.74 1.99
CA LEU A 35 -2.19 -4.33 1.61
C LEU A 35 -1.21 -5.38 2.11
N VAL A 36 -0.37 -5.88 1.20
CA VAL A 36 0.74 -6.79 1.51
C VAL A 36 2.04 -6.04 1.21
N LEU A 37 2.96 -6.06 2.17
CA LEU A 37 4.34 -5.65 1.95
C LEU A 37 5.14 -6.94 1.86
N PHE A 38 5.76 -7.19 0.72
CA PHE A 38 6.60 -8.35 0.48
C PHE A 38 8.04 -7.89 0.30
N ASP A 39 8.96 -8.59 0.95
CA ASP A 39 10.39 -8.42 0.78
C ASP A 39 11.08 -9.78 0.93
N ILE A 40 12.29 -9.90 0.39
CA ILE A 40 13.15 -11.10 0.47
C ILE A 40 14.42 -10.87 1.31
N ASP A 41 14.69 -9.63 1.70
CA ASP A 41 15.73 -9.26 2.65
C ASP A 41 15.24 -9.35 4.11
#